data_AF-A0A9E1SR45-F1
#
_entry.id   AF-A0A9E1SR45-F1
#
_cell.length_a   1.000
_cell.length_b   1.000
_cell.length_c   1.000
_cell.angle_alpha   90.00
_cell.angle_beta   90.00
_cell.angle_gamma   90.00
#
_symmetry.space_group_name_H-M   'P 1'
#
loop_
_entity.id
_entity.type
_entity.pdbx_description
1 polymer ?
#
loop_
_entity_poly.entity_id
_entity_poly.type
_entity_poly.pdbx_seq_one_letter_code
_entity_poly.pdbx_strand_id
1 'polypeptide(L)'
;MLLTNYIISAWRNIYNHKLFSAINILGLSIGLAAVMLIALFVRDEASYDNFWTKADRIYRTYITFNIPGRDSMISVQTPGPVIHALKKDFPQVENAARIFLSEPTIILNGNYFLEDISIVDADIINIFDF
;
A
#
# COMPACT_ATOMS: atom_id res chain seq x y z
N MET A 1 -10.19 31.69 -37.36
CA MET A 1 -11.00 31.27 -38.52
C MET A 1 -10.69 29.83 -38.96
N LEU A 2 -9.43 29.39 -39.08
CA LEU A 2 -9.11 28.02 -39.51
C LEU A 2 -9.45 26.93 -38.46
N LEU A 3 -9.06 27.10 -37.20
CA LEU A 3 -9.30 26.09 -36.14
C LEU A 3 -10.78 25.75 -35.97
N THR A 4 -11.64 26.79 -36.02
CA THR A 4 -13.10 26.65 -35.93
C THR A 4 -13.66 25.80 -37.07
N ASN A 5 -13.15 25.99 -38.29
CA ASN A 5 -13.58 25.23 -39.46
C ASN A 5 -13.18 23.74 -39.34
N TYR A 6 -11.99 23.44 -38.81
CA TYR A 6 -11.58 22.05 -38.56
C TYR A 6 -12.43 21.37 -37.48
N ILE A 7 -12.73 22.06 -36.38
CA ILE A 7 -13.59 21.53 -35.31
C ILE A 7 -15.01 21.27 -35.84
N ILE A 8 -15.59 22.20 -36.60
CA ILE A 8 -16.92 22.03 -37.21
C ILE A 8 -16.93 20.85 -38.18
N SER A 9 -15.89 20.71 -39.01
CA SER A 9 -15.75 19.61 -39.96
C SER A 9 -15.66 18.25 -39.24
N ALA A 10 -14.83 18.16 -38.19
CA ALA A 10 -14.70 16.95 -37.38
C ALA A 10 -16.02 16.58 -36.67
N TRP A 11 -16.73 17.55 -36.12
CA TRP A 11 -18.03 17.32 -35.48
C TRP A 11 -19.08 16.81 -36.47
N ARG A 12 -19.13 17.40 -37.67
CA ARG A 12 -20.03 16.94 -38.74
C ARG A 12 -19.69 15.52 -39.22
N ASN A 13 -18.40 15.17 -39.24
CA ASN A 13 -17.93 13.84 -39.57
C ASN A 13 -18.40 12.80 -38.53
N ILE A 14 -18.26 13.11 -37.24
CA ILE A 14 -18.73 12.26 -36.14
C ILE A 14 -20.25 12.05 -36.21
N TYR A 15 -21.01 13.12 -36.47
CA TYR A 15 -22.47 13.05 -36.57
C TYR A 15 -22.97 12.30 -37.82
N ASN A 16 -22.26 12.40 -38.95
CA ASN A 16 -22.64 11.71 -40.19
C ASN A 16 -22.23 10.22 -40.19
N HIS A 17 -21.17 9.85 -39.47
CA HIS A 17 -20.66 8.48 -39.36
C HIS A 17 -20.80 7.92 -37.95
N LYS A 18 -22.04 7.89 -37.43
CA LYS A 18 -22.34 7.60 -36.01
C LYS A 18 -21.82 6.25 -35.52
N LEU A 19 -22.05 5.17 -36.27
CA LEU A 19 -21.64 3.82 -35.85
C LEU A 19 -20.11 3.69 -35.80
N PHE A 20 -19.42 4.11 -36.86
CA PHE A 20 -17.96 4.06 -36.93
C PHE A 20 -17.31 4.94 -35.86
N SER A 21 -17.86 6.14 -35.63
CA SER A 21 -17.37 7.05 -34.59
C SER A 21 -17.61 6.48 -33.19
N ALA A 22 -18.77 5.86 -32.95
CA ALA A 22 -19.08 5.22 -31.66
C ALA A 22 -18.11 4.08 -31.34
N ILE A 23 -17.82 3.20 -32.29
CA ILE A 23 -16.87 2.08 -32.09
C ILE A 23 -15.47 2.62 -31.74
N ASN A 24 -14.98 3.62 -32.47
CA ASN A 24 -13.65 4.19 -32.23
C ASN A 24 -13.57 4.94 -30.88
N ILE A 25 -14.58 5.76 -30.57
CA ILE A 25 -14.62 6.51 -29.32
C ILE A 25 -14.70 5.56 -28.13
N LEU A 26 -15.57 4.53 -28.19
CA LEU A 26 -15.70 3.56 -27.11
C LEU A 26 -14.42 2.73 -26.93
N GLY A 27 -13.84 2.21 -28.01
CA GLY A 27 -12.60 1.45 -27.94
C GLY A 27 -11.45 2.25 -27.34
N LEU A 28 -11.28 3.50 -27.79
CA LEU A 28 -10.25 4.40 -27.24
C LEU A 28 -10.54 4.78 -25.78
N SER A 29 -11.79 5.08 -25.44
CA SER A 29 -12.19 5.48 -24.08
C SER A 29 -11.99 4.34 -23.09
N ILE A 30 -12.35 3.11 -23.47
CA ILE A 30 -12.16 1.92 -22.62
C ILE A 30 -10.66 1.65 -22.43
N GLY A 31 -9.86 1.71 -23.50
CA GLY A 31 -8.41 1.53 -23.41
C GLY A 31 -7.75 2.57 -22.51
N LEU A 32 -8.15 3.84 -22.66
CA LEU A 32 -7.65 4.93 -21.82
C LEU A 32 -8.08 4.75 -20.35
N ALA A 33 -9.34 4.38 -20.11
CA ALA A 33 -9.85 4.13 -18.77
C ALA A 33 -9.09 2.97 -18.09
N ALA A 34 -8.84 1.87 -18.80
CA ALA A 34 -8.08 0.74 -18.28
C ALA A 34 -6.65 1.15 -17.88
N VAL A 35 -5.94 1.90 -18.73
CA VAL A 35 -4.59 2.38 -18.42
C VAL A 35 -4.61 3.37 -17.25
N MET A 36 -5.59 4.27 -17.17
CA MET A 36 -5.71 5.20 -16.04
C MET A 36 -5.95 4.46 -14.73
N LEU A 37 -6.83 3.45 -14.71
CA LEU A 37 -7.09 2.66 -13.51
C LEU A 37 -5.85 1.92 -13.04
N ILE A 38 -5.10 1.30 -13.96
CA ILE A 38 -3.82 0.64 -13.64
C ILE A 38 -2.81 1.65 -13.11
N ALA A 39 -2.68 2.82 -13.74
CA ALA A 39 -1.75 3.86 -13.30
C ALA A 39 -2.10 4.40 -11.91
N LEU A 40 -3.39 4.59 -11.62
CA LEU A 40 -3.86 4.98 -10.29
C LEU A 40 -3.57 3.90 -9.26
N PHE A 41 -3.85 2.63 -9.56
CA PHE A 41 -3.53 1.51 -8.68
C PHE A 41 -2.03 1.42 -8.39
N VAL A 42 -1.17 1.49 -9.41
CA VAL A 42 0.29 1.46 -9.23
C VAL A 42 0.77 2.64 -8.40
N ARG A 43 0.22 3.84 -8.64
CA ARG A 43 0.57 5.03 -7.86
C ARG A 43 0.17 4.87 -6.40
N ASP A 44 -1.02 4.35 -6.14
CA ASP A 44 -1.53 4.11 -4.79
C ASP A 44 -0.63 3.12 -4.04
N GLU A 45 -0.40 1.94 -4.64
CA GLU A 45 0.46 0.88 -4.08
C GLU A 45 1.89 1.38 -3.82
N ALA A 46 2.48 2.11 -4.77
CA ALA A 46 3.83 2.66 -4.61
C ALA A 46 3.90 3.78 -3.55
N SER A 47 2.78 4.42 -3.21
CA SER A 47 2.73 5.48 -2.19
C SER A 47 2.37 4.98 -0.79
N TYR A 48 1.92 3.73 -0.67
CA TYR A 48 1.34 3.18 0.56
C TYR A 48 2.26 3.31 1.79
N ASP A 49 3.57 3.08 1.63
CA ASP A 49 4.53 3.16 2.75
C ASP A 49 5.23 4.53 2.88
N ASN A 50 4.97 5.47 1.95
CA ASN A 50 5.75 6.71 1.81
C ASN A 50 5.19 7.91 2.60
N PHE A 51 4.21 7.71 3.48
CA PHE A 51 3.59 8.81 4.22
C PHE A 51 4.32 9.17 5.54
N TRP A 52 5.20 8.30 6.03
CA TRP A 52 6.02 8.56 7.23
C TRP A 52 7.24 9.41 6.91
N THR A 53 7.68 10.28 7.82
CA THR A 53 8.81 11.19 7.53
C THR A 53 10.13 10.46 7.31
N LYS A 54 10.26 9.25 7.86
CA LYS A 54 11.44 8.36 7.78
C LYS A 54 11.15 7.11 6.96
N ALA A 55 10.16 7.13 6.07
CA ALA A 55 9.70 5.97 5.31
C ALA A 55 10.84 5.21 4.59
N ASP A 56 11.85 5.93 4.11
CA ASP A 56 13.03 5.38 3.41
C ASP A 56 13.93 4.50 4.29
N ARG A 57 13.81 4.62 5.61
CA ARG A 57 14.67 3.94 6.60
C ARG A 57 13.91 3.16 7.67
N ILE A 58 12.61 2.94 7.48
CA ILE A 58 11.80 2.06 8.33
C ILE A 58 11.72 0.68 7.66
N TYR A 59 12.06 -0.37 8.40
CA TYR A 59 12.08 -1.73 7.88
C TYR A 59 11.34 -2.69 8.80
N ARG A 60 10.68 -3.68 8.20
CA ARG A 60 10.11 -4.83 8.91
C ARG A 60 11.04 -6.03 8.79
N THR A 61 11.28 -6.69 9.91
CA THR A 61 12.08 -7.92 9.96
C THR A 61 11.25 -9.14 9.59
N TYR A 62 11.85 -10.06 8.84
CA TYR A 62 11.28 -11.35 8.48
C TYR A 62 12.22 -12.47 8.91
N ILE A 63 11.68 -13.68 9.06
CA ILE A 63 12.48 -14.89 9.28
C ILE A 63 12.28 -15.84 8.13
N THR A 64 13.39 -16.38 7.64
CA THR A 64 13.43 -17.41 6.62
C THR A 64 13.83 -18.73 7.27
N PHE A 65 12.92 -19.69 7.26
CA PHE A 65 13.16 -21.06 7.71
C PHE A 65 13.69 -21.89 6.55
N ASN A 66 14.96 -22.29 6.66
CA ASN A 66 15.61 -23.21 5.73
C ASN A 66 15.65 -24.60 6.37
N ILE A 67 14.69 -25.45 6.01
CA ILE A 67 14.61 -26.83 6.52
C ILE A 67 15.15 -27.76 5.42
N PRO A 68 16.18 -28.58 5.71
CA PRO A 68 16.73 -29.51 4.70
C PRO A 68 15.64 -30.38 4.07
N GLY A 69 15.64 -30.46 2.74
CA GLY A 69 14.65 -31.24 1.98
C GLY A 69 13.27 -30.58 1.86
N ARG A 70 13.13 -29.30 2.24
CA ARG A 70 11.93 -28.49 2.02
C ARG A 70 12.30 -27.16 1.40
N ASP A 71 11.32 -26.57 0.71
CA ASP A 71 11.44 -25.19 0.26
C ASP A 71 11.52 -24.24 1.46
N SER A 72 12.25 -23.16 1.25
CA SER A 72 12.41 -22.09 2.22
C SER A 72 11.04 -21.46 2.54
N MET A 73 10.74 -21.30 3.82
CA MET A 73 9.50 -20.68 4.29
C MET A 73 9.78 -19.32 4.92
N ILE A 74 9.06 -18.28 4.50
CA ILE A 74 9.19 -16.93 5.05
C ILE A 74 8.07 -16.67 6.05
N SER A 75 8.42 -16.18 7.24
CA SER A 75 7.49 -15.72 8.27
C SER A 75 7.65 -14.22 8.48
N VAL A 76 6.50 -13.54 8.55
CA VAL A 76 6.38 -12.11 8.88
C VAL A 76 6.35 -11.84 10.39
N GLN A 77 6.40 -12.91 11.19
CA GLN A 77 6.51 -12.86 12.63
C GLN A 77 7.91 -13.29 13.06
N THR A 78 8.48 -12.54 14.01
CA THR A 78 9.82 -12.76 14.55
C THR A 78 9.76 -12.96 16.06
N PRO A 79 10.58 -13.84 16.66
CA PRO A 79 10.66 -13.98 18.11
C PRO A 79 10.98 -12.65 18.78
N GLY A 80 10.31 -12.37 19.88
CA GLY A 80 10.50 -11.16 20.66
C GLY A 80 11.97 -10.80 20.96
N PRO A 81 12.88 -11.77 21.26
CA PRO A 81 14.29 -11.47 21.53
C PRO A 81 15.07 -10.83 20.37
N VAL A 82 14.60 -10.94 19.12
CA VAL A 82 15.29 -10.39 17.93
C VAL A 82 15.57 -8.89 18.10
N ILE A 83 14.65 -8.14 18.71
CA ILE A 83 14.82 -6.71 18.97
C ILE A 83 16.08 -6.40 19.80
N HIS A 84 16.40 -7.24 20.77
CA HIS A 84 17.56 -7.04 21.65
C HIS A 84 18.86 -7.34 20.91
N ALA A 85 18.88 -8.39 20.09
CA ALA A 85 20.02 -8.70 19.24
C ALA A 85 20.27 -7.59 18.21
N LEU A 86 19.22 -7.07 17.59
CA LEU A 86 19.33 -5.96 16.63
C LEU A 86 19.95 -4.72 17.27
N LYS A 87 19.43 -4.27 18.41
CA LYS A 87 19.98 -3.10 19.11
C LYS A 87 21.40 -3.31 19.62
N LYS A 88 21.77 -4.54 20.00
CA LYS A 88 23.09 -4.87 20.55
C LYS A 88 24.16 -5.02 19.47
N ASP A 89 23.85 -5.77 18.43
CA ASP A 89 24.85 -6.23 17.45
C ASP A 89 24.92 -5.30 16.22
N PHE A 90 23.91 -4.44 16.00
CA PHE A 90 23.84 -3.51 14.88
C PHE A 90 23.67 -2.05 15.37
N PRO A 91 24.78 -1.32 15.60
CA PRO A 91 24.75 0.07 16.06
C PRO A 91 24.00 1.04 15.14
N GLN A 92 23.74 0.66 13.89
CA GLN A 92 22.98 1.46 12.91
C GLN A 92 21.46 1.45 13.16
N VAL A 93 20.98 0.53 14.01
CA VAL A 93 19.56 0.46 14.40
C VAL A 93 19.30 1.49 15.50
N GLU A 94 18.81 2.67 15.10
CA GLU A 94 18.53 3.79 16.02
C GLU A 94 17.36 3.49 16.96
N ASN A 95 16.27 2.95 16.41
CA ASN A 95 15.06 2.61 17.14
C ASN A 95 14.56 1.25 16.66
N ALA A 96 13.97 0.48 17.56
CA ALA A 96 13.29 -0.76 17.18
C ALA A 96 12.08 -0.98 18.08
N ALA A 97 10.99 -1.45 17.50
CA ALA A 97 9.76 -1.76 18.21
C ALA A 97 9.14 -3.05 17.65
N ARG A 98 8.44 -3.77 18.52
CA ARG A 98 7.56 -4.88 18.14
C ARG A 98 6.14 -4.37 18.09
N ILE A 99 5.33 -5.01 17.24
CA ILE A 99 3.90 -4.79 17.15
C ILE A 99 3.23 -6.16 17.31
N PHE A 100 2.34 -6.28 18.27
CA PHE A 100 1.52 -7.46 18.49
C PHE A 100 0.05 -7.07 18.47
N LEU A 101 -0.68 -7.59 17.49
CA LEU A 101 -2.12 -7.38 17.35
C LEU A 101 -2.86 -8.35 18.27
N SER A 102 -3.82 -7.83 19.02
CA SER A 102 -4.64 -8.59 19.95
C SER A 102 -6.06 -8.05 19.92
N GLU A 103 -7.05 -8.93 20.06
CA GLU A 103 -8.46 -8.58 20.12
C GLU A 103 -9.04 -9.04 21.47
N PRO A 104 -8.68 -8.40 22.60
CA PRO A 104 -9.16 -8.82 23.90
C PRO A 104 -10.64 -8.44 24.12
N THR A 105 -11.33 -9.21 24.95
CA THR A 105 -12.58 -8.75 25.55
C THR A 105 -12.29 -7.73 26.64
N ILE A 106 -12.83 -6.53 26.48
CA ILE A 106 -12.80 -5.46 27.48
C ILE A 106 -14.08 -5.49 28.30
N ILE A 107 -13.92 -5.33 29.62
CA ILE A 107 -15.02 -5.24 30.58
C ILE A 107 -15.03 -3.83 31.15
N LEU A 108 -16.08 -3.05 30.86
CA LEU A 108 -16.24 -1.70 31.36
C LEU A 108 -17.67 -1.51 31.89
N ASN A 109 -17.79 -1.18 33.19
CA ASN A 109 -19.08 -0.93 33.85
C ASN A 109 -20.13 -2.05 33.65
N GLY A 110 -19.67 -3.31 33.60
CA GLY A 110 -20.54 -4.48 33.38
C GLY A 110 -20.88 -4.77 31.91
N ASN A 111 -20.42 -3.94 30.97
CA ASN A 111 -20.53 -4.20 29.53
C ASN A 111 -19.28 -4.92 29.01
N TYR A 112 -19.49 -5.82 28.07
CA TYR A 112 -18.44 -6.61 27.41
C TYR A 112 -18.40 -6.22 25.93
N PHE A 113 -17.22 -5.91 25.43
CA PHE A 113 -17.00 -5.62 24.02
C PHE A 113 -15.60 -6.09 23.60
N LEU A 114 -15.46 -6.43 22.32
CA LEU A 114 -14.17 -6.75 21.72
C LEU A 114 -13.59 -5.45 21.17
N GLU A 115 -12.29 -5.25 21.35
CA GLU A 115 -11.55 -4.13 20.76
C GLU A 115 -10.28 -4.64 20.12
N ASP A 116 -9.97 -4.12 18.94
CA ASP A 116 -8.67 -4.32 18.32
C ASP A 116 -7.63 -3.42 19.00
N ILE A 117 -6.65 -4.04 19.66
CA ILE A 117 -5.54 -3.32 20.27
C ILE A 117 -4.21 -3.75 19.65
N SER A 118 -3.30 -2.78 19.52
CA SER A 118 -1.90 -3.03 19.18
C SER A 118 -1.05 -2.85 20.42
N ILE A 119 -0.37 -3.92 20.84
CA ILE A 119 0.64 -3.86 21.89
C ILE A 119 1.98 -3.56 21.24
N VAL A 120 2.60 -2.45 21.63
CA VAL A 120 3.79 -1.90 20.99
C VAL A 120 4.85 -1.49 22.00
N ASP A 121 6.12 -1.57 21.61
CA ASP A 121 7.22 -0.98 22.40
C ASP A 121 7.21 0.56 22.26
N ALA A 122 7.71 1.27 23.27
CA ALA A 122 7.67 2.74 23.34
C ALA A 122 8.37 3.44 22.15
N ASP A 123 9.41 2.82 21.59
CA ASP A 123 10.15 3.33 20.43
C ASP A 123 9.28 3.54 19.18
N ILE A 124 8.09 2.93 19.11
CA ILE A 124 7.15 3.09 18.00
C ILE A 124 6.83 4.57 17.70
N ILE A 125 6.82 5.39 18.75
CA ILE A 125 6.54 6.83 18.69
C ILE A 125 7.66 7.54 17.91
N ASN A 126 8.92 7.17 18.17
CA ASN A 126 10.08 7.73 17.46
C ASN A 126 10.21 7.20 16.03
N ILE A 127 9.73 5.98 15.76
CA ILE A 127 9.79 5.36 14.44
C ILE A 127 8.79 6.03 13.49
N PHE A 128 7.55 6.23 13.94
CA PHE A 128 6.44 6.69 13.10
C PHE A 128 5.99 8.14 13.37
N ASP A 129 6.73 8.88 14.18
CA ASP A 129 6.47 10.30 14.51
C ASP A 129 5.08 10.56 15.11
N PHE A 130 4.66 9.69 16.04
CA PHE A 130 3.42 9.86 16.82
C PHE A 130 3.53 10.93 17.90
#